data_AF-A0A8T2YJK4-F1
#
_entry.id   AF-A0A8T2YJK4-F1
#
_cell.length_a   1.000
_cell.length_b   1.000
_cell.length_c   1.000
_cell.angle_alpha   90.00
_cell.angle_beta   90.00
_cell.angle_gamma   90.00
#
_symmetry.space_group_name_H-M   'P 1'
#
loop_
_entity.id
_entity.type
_entity.pdbx_description
1 polymer ?
#
loop_
_entity_poly.entity_id
_entity_poly.type
_entity_poly.pdbx_seq_one_letter_code
_entity_poly.pdbx_strand_id
1 'polypeptide(L)'
;MGVANNITALLNFIAFLCSIPIIAAGIWLASKPENECIHLFRWPVVLLGFLILLVSLAGFVGAYWYKETLLAFYLCCMAILIGLLLILLVFAFVVTRADGGYDVPGRGYREYRLQGFSAWLRNHVVYSKNWDKIRPCLAETDVCSKMTQNYITADQFFTAHISPLQSGCCKPPTVCGYNYVNPTLWLNPVNPAADPDCYLWNNDQNQLCYNCNACKAGLLGNLRREWRKTNVILIVAVVVLIWVYVIACSAFKNAQTEDLFRRYKQGWV
;
A
#
# COMPACT_ATOMS: atom_id res chain seq x y z
N MET A 1 -20.54 0.18 37.84
CA MET A 1 -20.86 -0.94 36.92
C MET A 1 -21.30 -0.46 35.53
N GLY A 2 -22.23 0.49 35.39
CA GLY A 2 -22.68 0.97 34.06
C GLY A 2 -21.63 1.72 33.22
N VAL A 3 -20.78 2.55 33.85
CA VAL A 3 -19.80 3.39 33.13
C VAL A 3 -18.68 2.56 32.49
N ALA A 4 -18.17 1.54 33.17
CA ALA A 4 -17.10 0.68 32.66
C ALA A 4 -17.53 -0.17 31.44
N ASN A 5 -18.76 -0.72 31.47
CA ASN A 5 -19.31 -1.45 30.32
C ASN A 5 -19.55 -0.54 29.10
N ASN A 6 -19.99 0.70 29.34
CA ASN A 6 -20.18 1.66 28.25
C ASN A 6 -18.84 2.06 27.61
N ILE A 7 -17.77 2.20 28.42
CA ILE A 7 -16.42 2.51 27.92
C ILE A 7 -15.87 1.35 27.09
N THR A 8 -15.94 0.10 27.56
CA THR A 8 -15.44 -1.05 26.79
C THR A 8 -16.23 -1.28 25.50
N ALA A 9 -17.56 -1.09 25.53
CA ALA A 9 -18.38 -1.14 24.32
C ALA A 9 -17.99 -0.04 23.32
N LEU A 10 -17.76 1.19 23.79
CA LEU A 10 -17.33 2.31 22.94
C LEU A 10 -15.94 2.07 22.33
N LEU A 11 -14.97 1.59 23.11
CA LEU A 11 -13.61 1.28 22.64
C LEU A 11 -13.61 0.18 21.58
N ASN A 12 -14.40 -0.88 21.76
CA ASN A 12 -14.56 -1.95 20.77
C ASN A 12 -15.27 -1.45 19.51
N PHE A 13 -16.24 -0.55 19.64
CA PHE A 13 -16.89 0.09 18.50
C PHE A 13 -15.90 0.93 17.68
N ILE A 14 -15.03 1.70 18.34
CA ILE A 14 -13.97 2.47 17.64
C ILE A 14 -12.97 1.53 16.95
N ALA A 15 -12.55 0.45 17.61
CA ALA A 15 -11.64 -0.54 17.01
C ALA A 15 -12.28 -1.21 15.78
N PHE A 16 -13.58 -1.56 15.87
CA PHE A 16 -14.36 -2.06 14.75
C PHE A 16 -14.40 -1.06 13.60
N LEU A 17 -14.70 0.21 13.87
CA LEU A 17 -14.70 1.28 12.87
C LEU A 17 -13.34 1.47 12.21
N CYS A 18 -12.23 1.24 12.93
CA CYS A 18 -10.88 1.29 12.37
C CYS A 18 -10.57 0.08 11.46
N SER A 19 -11.20 -1.08 11.67
CA SER A 19 -11.01 -2.25 10.80
C SER A 19 -11.54 -2.02 9.38
N ILE A 20 -12.65 -1.27 9.25
CA ILE A 20 -13.30 -0.99 7.96
C ILE A 20 -12.35 -0.27 6.98
N PRO A 21 -11.72 0.89 7.30
CA PRO A 21 -10.81 1.56 6.40
C PRO A 21 -9.52 0.77 6.17
N ILE A 22 -9.05 -0.05 7.12
CA ILE A 22 -7.89 -0.94 6.91
C ILE A 22 -8.22 -2.00 5.84
N ILE A 23 -9.36 -2.68 5.97
CA ILE A 23 -9.82 -3.69 5.01
C ILE A 23 -10.08 -3.03 3.66
N ALA A 24 -10.79 -1.89 3.64
CA ALA A 24 -11.09 -1.15 2.41
C ALA A 24 -9.81 -0.67 1.72
N ALA A 25 -8.81 -0.18 2.46
CA ALA A 25 -7.52 0.21 1.88
C ALA A 25 -6.73 -1.00 1.34
N GLY A 26 -6.83 -2.16 2.00
CA GLY A 26 -6.27 -3.42 1.50
C GLY A 26 -6.94 -3.89 0.21
N ILE A 27 -8.28 -3.83 0.13
CA ILE A 27 -9.05 -4.17 -1.07
C ILE A 27 -8.82 -3.15 -2.19
N TRP A 28 -8.75 -1.86 -1.88
CA TRP A 28 -8.43 -0.83 -2.86
C TRP A 28 -7.04 -1.02 -3.45
N LEU A 29 -6.06 -1.35 -2.61
CA LEU A 29 -4.71 -1.66 -3.07
C LEU A 29 -4.68 -2.93 -3.94
N ALA A 30 -5.60 -3.85 -3.70
CA ALA A 30 -5.75 -5.10 -4.42
C ALA A 30 -6.45 -4.97 -5.78
N SER A 31 -7.40 -4.06 -5.90
CA SER A 31 -8.23 -3.87 -7.11
C SER A 31 -7.60 -2.94 -8.14
N LYS A 32 -6.38 -2.42 -7.87
CA LYS A 32 -5.63 -1.68 -8.87
C LYS A 32 -5.12 -2.65 -9.93
N PRO A 33 -5.37 -2.41 -11.23
CA PRO A 33 -5.06 -3.37 -12.30
C PRO A 33 -3.58 -3.75 -12.33
N GLU A 34 -2.69 -2.80 -12.03
CA GLU A 34 -1.24 -3.04 -11.92
C GLU A 34 -0.82 -3.87 -10.69
N ASN A 35 -1.64 -3.86 -9.62
CA ASN A 35 -1.44 -4.63 -8.41
C ASN A 35 -2.16 -5.99 -8.48
N GLU A 36 -3.17 -6.14 -9.33
CA GLU A 36 -3.79 -7.44 -9.62
C GLU A 36 -2.75 -8.41 -10.22
N CYS A 37 -1.84 -7.87 -11.04
CA CYS A 37 -0.69 -8.62 -11.56
C CYS A 37 0.32 -9.03 -10.48
N ILE A 38 0.27 -8.46 -9.26
CA ILE A 38 1.25 -8.68 -8.18
C ILE A 38 0.56 -9.08 -6.87
N HIS A 39 0.62 -10.36 -6.51
CA HIS A 39 -0.05 -10.90 -5.32
C HIS A 39 0.56 -10.54 -3.95
N LEU A 40 1.65 -9.77 -3.91
CA LEU A 40 2.59 -9.77 -2.80
C LEU A 40 2.12 -9.08 -1.51
N PHE A 41 1.37 -7.97 -1.60
CA PHE A 41 0.98 -7.17 -0.42
C PHE A 41 -0.52 -7.04 -0.17
N ARG A 42 -1.35 -7.55 -1.08
CA ARG A 42 -2.80 -7.57 -0.92
C ARG A 42 -3.23 -8.30 0.36
N TRP A 43 -2.73 -9.52 0.52
CA TRP A 43 -3.21 -10.45 1.54
C TRP A 43 -2.81 -10.08 2.97
N PRO A 44 -1.56 -9.65 3.27
CA PRO A 44 -1.16 -9.31 4.63
C PRO A 44 -2.02 -8.20 5.26
N VAL A 45 -2.32 -7.13 4.51
CA VAL A 45 -3.10 -5.99 5.03
C VAL A 45 -4.56 -6.37 5.25
N VAL A 46 -5.18 -7.06 4.28
CA VAL A 46 -6.57 -7.51 4.39
C VAL A 46 -6.73 -8.53 5.53
N LEU A 47 -5.79 -9.47 5.67
CA LEU A 47 -5.80 -10.46 6.75
C LEU A 47 -5.73 -9.79 8.13
N LEU A 48 -4.84 -8.81 8.32
CA LEU A 48 -4.75 -8.08 9.59
C LEU A 48 -6.01 -7.27 9.87
N GLY A 49 -6.57 -6.60 8.86
CA GLY A 49 -7.85 -5.90 9.00
C GLY A 49 -8.97 -6.83 9.47
N PHE A 50 -9.06 -8.03 8.89
CA PHE A 50 -10.03 -9.05 9.28
C PHE A 50 -9.81 -9.58 10.70
N LEU A 51 -8.55 -9.81 11.11
CA LEU A 51 -8.22 -10.22 12.48
C LEU A 51 -8.63 -9.15 13.50
N ILE A 52 -8.42 -7.86 13.20
CA ILE A 52 -8.87 -6.75 14.07
C ILE A 52 -10.38 -6.75 14.18
N LEU A 53 -11.10 -6.99 13.08
CA LEU A 53 -12.56 -7.11 13.08
C LEU A 53 -13.00 -8.25 14.02
N LEU A 54 -12.43 -9.46 13.90
CA LEU A 54 -12.78 -10.58 14.77
C LEU A 54 -12.50 -10.29 16.24
N VAL A 55 -11.35 -9.70 16.57
CA VAL A 55 -11.01 -9.33 17.95
C VAL A 55 -11.95 -8.26 18.49
N SER A 56 -12.38 -7.29 17.67
CA SER A 56 -13.35 -6.27 18.08
C SER A 56 -14.73 -6.89 18.40
N LEU A 57 -15.20 -7.86 17.61
CA LEU A 57 -16.43 -8.60 17.87
C LEU A 57 -16.33 -9.45 19.15
N ALA A 58 -15.20 -10.13 19.36
CA ALA A 58 -14.94 -10.86 20.60
C ALA A 58 -14.93 -9.93 21.82
N GLY A 59 -14.46 -8.69 21.66
CA GLY A 59 -14.50 -7.65 22.68
C GLY A 59 -15.92 -7.28 23.11
N PHE A 60 -16.88 -7.21 22.17
CA PHE A 60 -18.30 -7.00 22.51
C PHE A 60 -18.88 -8.16 23.32
N VAL A 61 -18.58 -9.41 22.96
CA VAL A 61 -19.02 -10.59 23.72
C VAL A 61 -18.37 -10.64 25.10
N GLY A 62 -17.09 -10.26 25.20
CA GLY A 62 -16.34 -10.25 26.45
C GLY A 62 -16.87 -9.25 27.49
N ALA A 63 -17.47 -8.14 27.06
CA ALA A 63 -18.10 -7.16 27.95
C ALA A 63 -19.32 -7.72 28.73
N TYR A 64 -19.93 -8.80 28.25
CA TYR A 64 -21.07 -9.45 28.91
C TYR A 64 -20.66 -10.50 29.95
N TRP A 65 -19.47 -11.11 29.82
CA TRP A 65 -19.12 -12.31 30.60
C TRP A 65 -18.23 -12.05 31.82
N TYR A 66 -17.82 -10.78 32.07
CA TYR A 66 -17.09 -10.31 33.27
C TYR A 66 -15.95 -11.23 33.76
N LYS A 67 -15.25 -11.90 32.83
CA LYS A 67 -14.11 -12.75 33.16
C LYS A 67 -12.82 -11.97 32.93
N GLU A 68 -12.10 -11.67 34.00
CA GLU A 68 -10.80 -10.98 33.98
C GLU A 68 -9.81 -11.63 32.99
N THR A 69 -9.82 -12.97 32.89
CA THR A 69 -8.96 -13.74 31.99
C THR A 69 -9.25 -13.47 30.51
N LEU A 70 -10.52 -13.28 30.14
CA LEU A 70 -10.93 -13.00 28.77
C LEU A 70 -10.52 -11.57 28.36
N LEU A 71 -10.64 -10.62 29.28
CA LEU A 71 -10.23 -9.22 29.06
C LEU A 71 -8.70 -9.11 28.93
N ALA A 72 -7.94 -9.83 29.74
CA ALA A 72 -6.49 -9.92 29.62
C ALA A 72 -6.04 -10.54 28.29
N PHE A 73 -6.71 -11.62 27.85
CA PHE A 73 -6.45 -12.25 26.55
C PHE A 73 -6.75 -11.29 25.39
N TYR A 74 -7.87 -10.56 25.43
CA TYR A 74 -8.21 -9.53 24.46
C TYR A 74 -7.12 -8.45 24.35
N LEU A 75 -6.64 -7.91 25.48
CA LEU A 75 -5.57 -6.92 25.49
C LEU A 75 -4.27 -7.48 24.89
N CYS A 76 -3.94 -8.74 25.16
CA CYS A 76 -2.77 -9.40 24.56
C CYS A 76 -2.90 -9.51 23.03
N CYS A 77 -4.05 -9.98 22.53
CA CYS A 77 -4.32 -10.06 21.08
C CYS A 77 -4.25 -8.69 20.41
N MET A 78 -4.84 -7.65 21.02
CA MET A 78 -4.78 -6.29 20.49
C MET A 78 -3.35 -5.74 20.43
N ALA A 79 -2.53 -6.01 21.45
CA ALA A 79 -1.12 -5.60 21.46
C ALA A 79 -0.33 -6.26 20.33
N ILE A 80 -0.55 -7.56 20.09
CA ILE A 80 0.09 -8.31 19.00
C ILE A 80 -0.32 -7.72 17.64
N LEU A 81 -1.62 -7.44 17.43
CA LEU A 81 -2.11 -6.88 16.18
C LEU A 81 -1.54 -5.48 15.90
N ILE A 82 -1.48 -4.62 16.92
CA ILE A 82 -0.85 -3.29 16.82
C ILE A 82 0.64 -3.45 16.47
N GLY A 83 1.35 -4.36 17.13
CA GLY A 83 2.75 -4.66 16.84
C GLY A 83 2.98 -5.11 15.39
N LEU A 84 2.14 -6.02 14.88
CA LEU A 84 2.20 -6.49 13.49
C LEU A 84 1.92 -5.36 12.48
N LEU A 85 0.95 -4.49 12.76
CA LEU A 85 0.67 -3.32 11.93
C LEU A 85 1.86 -2.34 11.92
N LEU A 86 2.50 -2.10 13.06
CA LEU A 86 3.68 -1.24 13.16
C LEU A 86 4.86 -1.83 12.37
N ILE A 87 5.10 -3.14 12.46
CA ILE A 87 6.14 -3.82 11.67
C ILE A 87 5.87 -3.65 10.17
N LEU A 88 4.63 -3.87 9.72
CA LEU A 88 4.26 -3.65 8.32
C LEU A 88 4.44 -2.19 7.89
N LEU A 89 4.07 -1.22 8.73
CA LEU A 89 4.25 0.20 8.45
C LEU A 89 5.74 0.56 8.28
N VAL A 90 6.58 0.12 9.20
CA VAL A 90 8.03 0.37 9.13
C VAL A 90 8.62 -0.28 7.88
N PHE A 91 8.27 -1.54 7.62
CA PHE A 91 8.70 -2.25 6.43
C PHE A 91 8.27 -1.53 5.15
N ALA A 92 7.00 -1.16 5.04
CA ALA A 92 6.47 -0.47 3.87
C ALA A 92 7.12 0.90 3.69
N PHE A 93 7.41 1.62 4.76
CA PHE A 93 8.15 2.89 4.71
C PHE A 93 9.58 2.70 4.20
N VAL A 94 10.32 1.71 4.72
CA VAL A 94 11.70 1.41 4.29
C VAL A 94 11.74 1.05 2.81
N VAL A 95 10.84 0.18 2.36
CA VAL A 95 10.79 -0.27 0.96
C VAL A 95 10.36 0.85 0.00
N THR A 96 9.48 1.77 0.45
CA THR A 96 8.97 2.90 -0.35
C THR A 96 9.73 4.22 -0.15
N ARG A 97 10.88 4.21 0.54
CA ARG A 97 11.70 5.42 0.77
C ARG A 97 12.44 5.88 -0.47
N ALA A 98 13.12 4.96 -1.16
CA ALA A 98 14.01 5.25 -2.30
C ALA A 98 13.22 5.54 -3.59
N ASP A 99 13.39 6.74 -4.15
CA ASP A 99 12.67 7.23 -5.33
C ASP A 99 13.56 7.09 -6.57
N GLY A 100 13.08 6.34 -7.57
CA GLY A 100 13.75 6.24 -8.86
C GLY A 100 13.39 7.34 -9.85
N GLY A 101 12.48 8.25 -9.47
CA GLY A 101 11.98 9.32 -10.34
C GLY A 101 13.01 10.43 -10.59
N TYR A 102 13.10 10.90 -11.82
CA TYR A 102 13.82 12.11 -12.21
C TYR A 102 12.95 12.97 -13.13
N ASP A 103 13.14 14.29 -13.03
CA ASP A 103 12.45 15.25 -13.89
C ASP A 103 13.14 15.32 -15.26
N VAL A 104 12.34 15.38 -16.32
CA VAL A 104 12.82 15.51 -17.69
C VAL A 104 12.71 16.98 -18.12
N PRO A 105 13.78 17.63 -18.60
CA PRO A 105 13.73 19.02 -19.02
C PRO A 105 12.63 19.29 -20.06
N GLY A 106 11.81 20.31 -19.82
CA GLY A 106 10.73 20.71 -20.73
C GLY A 106 9.53 19.75 -20.78
N ARG A 107 9.39 18.85 -19.81
CA ARG A 107 8.26 17.92 -19.69
C ARG A 107 7.58 18.06 -18.34
N GLY A 108 6.25 17.97 -18.31
CA GLY A 108 5.41 17.97 -17.11
C GLY A 108 5.32 16.61 -16.42
N TYR A 109 6.02 15.60 -16.94
CA TYR A 109 6.06 14.25 -16.38
C TYR A 109 7.47 13.85 -15.95
N ARG A 110 7.51 12.84 -15.07
CA ARG A 110 8.74 12.23 -14.58
C ARG A 110 9.02 10.91 -15.26
N GLU A 111 10.29 10.59 -15.40
CA GLU A 111 10.77 9.26 -15.80
C GLU A 111 11.41 8.57 -14.61
N TYR A 112 11.56 7.25 -14.68
CA TYR A 112 11.98 6.45 -13.54
C TYR A 112 13.14 5.53 -13.93
N ARG A 113 14.18 5.51 -13.11
CA ARG A 113 15.29 4.55 -13.23
C ARG A 113 15.12 3.45 -12.19
N LEU A 114 15.25 2.20 -12.64
CA LEU A 114 15.24 1.03 -11.75
C LEU A 114 16.22 1.19 -10.59
N GLN A 115 17.43 1.68 -10.86
CA GLN A 115 18.50 1.74 -9.88
C GLN A 115 18.18 2.61 -8.66
N GLY A 116 17.27 3.58 -8.78
CA GLY A 116 16.86 4.44 -7.67
C GLY A 116 15.82 3.84 -6.73
N PHE A 117 15.29 2.64 -7.02
CA PHE A 117 14.38 1.93 -6.12
C PHE A 117 15.11 1.00 -5.14
N SER A 118 14.42 0.67 -4.04
CA SER A 118 14.98 -0.20 -2.99
C SER A 118 15.34 -1.60 -3.54
N ALA A 119 16.42 -2.18 -3.01
CA ALA A 119 16.88 -3.51 -3.42
C ALA A 119 15.79 -4.58 -3.25
N TRP A 120 15.02 -4.48 -2.16
CA TRP A 120 13.92 -5.40 -1.89
C TRP A 120 12.83 -5.37 -2.98
N LEU A 121 12.38 -4.16 -3.36
CA LEU A 121 11.33 -3.98 -4.36
C LEU A 121 11.79 -4.50 -5.74
N ARG A 122 13.03 -4.20 -6.12
CA ARG A 122 13.63 -4.69 -7.37
C ARG A 122 13.74 -6.22 -7.39
N ASN A 123 14.26 -6.82 -6.32
CA ASN A 123 14.49 -8.26 -6.28
C ASN A 123 13.18 -9.06 -6.29
N HIS A 124 12.15 -8.57 -5.60
CA HIS A 124 10.90 -9.30 -5.50
C HIS A 124 9.99 -9.13 -6.73
N VAL A 125 9.96 -7.93 -7.33
CA VAL A 125 9.06 -7.62 -8.45
C VAL A 125 9.72 -7.81 -9.80
N VAL A 126 11.00 -7.48 -9.95
CA VAL A 126 11.68 -7.37 -11.26
C VAL A 126 12.62 -8.53 -11.54
N TYR A 127 13.47 -8.91 -10.58
CA TYR A 127 14.51 -9.93 -10.79
C TYR A 127 14.05 -11.36 -10.50
N SER A 128 12.84 -11.54 -9.99
CA SER A 128 12.23 -12.86 -9.82
C SER A 128 11.63 -13.35 -11.14
N LYS A 129 11.41 -14.67 -11.27
CA LYS A 129 10.63 -15.29 -12.36
C LYS A 129 9.17 -14.79 -12.47
N ASN A 130 8.80 -13.80 -11.66
CA ASN A 130 7.47 -13.20 -11.65
C ASN A 130 7.30 -12.19 -12.79
N TRP A 131 8.37 -11.56 -13.30
CA TRP A 131 8.23 -10.58 -14.38
C TRP A 131 7.60 -11.18 -15.65
N ASP A 132 7.94 -12.44 -15.97
CA ASP A 132 7.36 -13.16 -17.11
C ASP A 132 5.84 -13.35 -16.99
N LYS A 133 5.30 -13.33 -15.77
CA LYS A 133 3.86 -13.38 -15.50
C LYS A 133 3.22 -11.99 -15.44
N ILE A 134 3.96 -11.00 -14.93
CA ILE A 134 3.48 -9.62 -14.79
C ILE A 134 3.37 -8.93 -16.16
N ARG A 135 4.34 -9.16 -17.05
CA ARG A 135 4.40 -8.55 -18.39
C ARG A 135 3.13 -8.77 -19.21
N PRO A 136 2.65 -10.01 -19.45
CA PRO A 136 1.42 -10.22 -20.22
C PRO A 136 0.19 -9.62 -19.54
N CYS A 137 0.11 -9.68 -18.20
CA CYS A 137 -0.96 -9.05 -17.44
C CYS A 137 -0.99 -7.53 -17.66
N LEU A 138 0.17 -6.86 -17.65
CA LEU A 138 0.25 -5.42 -17.94
C LEU A 138 -0.11 -5.08 -19.39
N ALA A 139 0.23 -5.94 -20.35
CA ALA A 139 -0.11 -5.75 -21.76
C ALA A 139 -1.62 -5.85 -22.02
N GLU A 140 -2.34 -6.65 -21.23
CA GLU A 140 -3.79 -6.77 -21.30
C GLU A 140 -4.52 -5.57 -20.68
N THR A 141 -3.83 -4.76 -19.86
CA THR A 141 -4.45 -3.58 -19.25
C THR A 141 -4.61 -2.41 -20.22
N ASP A 142 -5.75 -1.71 -20.11
CA ASP A 142 -6.05 -0.49 -20.87
C ASP A 142 -5.23 0.76 -20.45
N VAL A 143 -4.11 0.61 -19.76
CA VAL A 143 -3.35 1.76 -19.23
C VAL A 143 -2.78 2.62 -20.36
N CYS A 144 -2.24 1.97 -21.40
CA CYS A 144 -1.65 2.66 -22.56
C CYS A 144 -2.71 3.11 -23.57
N SER A 145 -3.79 2.33 -23.77
CA SER A 145 -4.90 2.74 -24.65
C SER A 145 -5.61 4.00 -24.11
N LYS A 146 -5.85 4.07 -22.80
CA LYS A 146 -6.40 5.27 -22.14
C LYS A 146 -5.49 6.49 -22.24
N MET A 147 -4.17 6.30 -22.32
CA MET A 147 -3.23 7.40 -22.49
C MET A 147 -3.44 8.09 -23.83
N THR A 148 -3.62 7.32 -24.91
CA THR A 148 -3.88 7.85 -26.25
C THR A 148 -5.24 8.55 -26.34
N GLN A 149 -6.25 8.08 -25.61
CA GLN A 149 -7.57 8.71 -25.58
C GLN A 149 -7.59 10.03 -24.78
N ASN A 150 -6.84 10.10 -23.68
CA ASN A 150 -6.85 11.27 -22.78
C ASN A 150 -5.96 12.41 -23.28
N TYR A 151 -4.93 12.11 -24.08
CA TYR A 151 -3.95 13.10 -24.55
C TYR A 151 -3.91 13.11 -26.08
N ILE A 152 -4.75 13.95 -26.68
CA ILE A 152 -4.94 14.00 -28.14
C ILE A 152 -3.82 14.82 -28.79
N THR A 153 -3.40 15.92 -28.16
CA THR A 153 -2.40 16.85 -28.71
C THR A 153 -1.04 16.68 -28.06
N ALA A 154 0.03 17.02 -28.81
CA ALA A 154 1.40 16.94 -28.33
C ALA A 154 1.65 17.83 -27.10
N ASP A 155 1.12 19.07 -27.13
CA ASP A 155 1.25 20.02 -26.02
C ASP A 155 0.62 19.46 -24.73
N GLN A 156 -0.63 19.00 -24.82
CA GLN A 156 -1.32 18.34 -23.70
C GLN A 156 -0.51 17.17 -23.15
N PHE A 157 0.05 16.33 -24.02
CA PHE A 157 0.87 15.19 -23.61
C PHE A 157 2.15 15.62 -22.89
N PHE A 158 2.86 16.63 -23.41
CA PHE A 158 4.13 17.07 -22.81
C PHE A 158 3.95 17.84 -21.52
N THR A 159 2.83 18.53 -21.31
CA THR A 159 2.52 19.22 -20.04
C THR A 159 1.79 18.33 -19.03
N ALA A 160 1.25 17.19 -19.46
CA ALA A 160 0.45 16.31 -18.61
C ALA A 160 1.27 15.60 -17.54
N HIS A 161 0.64 15.40 -16.38
CA HIS A 161 1.14 14.56 -15.31
C HIS A 161 0.68 13.11 -15.52
N ILE A 162 1.39 12.39 -16.36
CA ILE A 162 1.13 10.96 -16.62
C ILE A 162 1.58 10.09 -15.44
N SER A 163 0.96 8.91 -15.29
CA SER A 163 1.32 7.98 -14.23
C SER A 163 2.74 7.41 -14.44
N PRO A 164 3.43 6.95 -13.38
CA PRO A 164 4.74 6.31 -13.52
C PRO A 164 4.71 5.14 -14.50
N LEU A 165 3.63 4.35 -14.48
CA LEU A 165 3.44 3.22 -15.38
C LEU A 165 3.27 3.67 -16.84
N GLN A 166 2.45 4.70 -17.09
CA GLN A 166 2.31 5.29 -18.43
C GLN A 166 3.63 5.83 -18.97
N SER A 167 4.40 6.52 -18.12
CA SER A 167 5.69 7.09 -18.50
C SER A 167 6.76 6.05 -18.83
N GLY A 168 6.68 4.85 -18.25
CA GLY A 168 7.68 3.80 -18.38
C GLY A 168 7.33 2.71 -19.41
N CYS A 169 6.05 2.38 -19.56
CA CYS A 169 5.62 1.26 -20.43
C CYS A 169 5.04 1.72 -21.77
N CYS A 170 4.35 2.88 -21.79
CA CYS A 170 3.56 3.30 -22.95
C CYS A 170 4.31 4.25 -23.90
N LYS A 171 5.52 4.69 -23.54
CA LYS A 171 6.36 5.56 -24.36
C LYS A 171 7.83 5.13 -24.27
N PRO A 172 8.68 5.43 -25.27
CA PRO A 172 10.12 5.20 -25.17
C PRO A 172 10.76 6.18 -24.18
N PRO A 173 11.97 5.87 -23.66
CA PRO A 173 12.76 6.80 -22.87
C PRO A 173 13.08 8.08 -23.66
N THR A 174 12.96 9.24 -23.01
CA THR A 174 13.18 10.53 -23.70
C THR A 174 14.63 10.68 -24.21
N VAL A 175 15.59 10.03 -23.54
CA VAL A 175 17.02 10.03 -23.93
C VAL A 175 17.29 9.40 -25.30
N CYS A 176 16.39 8.54 -25.78
CA CYS A 176 16.51 7.91 -27.11
C CYS A 176 16.27 8.90 -28.25
N GLY A 177 15.58 10.02 -27.97
CA GLY A 177 15.31 11.07 -28.95
C GLY A 177 14.39 10.61 -30.10
N TYR A 178 13.35 9.83 -29.81
CA TYR A 178 12.35 9.51 -30.83
C TYR A 178 11.49 10.73 -31.21
N ASN A 179 11.02 10.76 -32.45
CA ASN A 179 10.06 11.75 -32.93
C ASN A 179 8.64 11.36 -32.50
N TYR A 180 7.93 12.30 -31.90
CA TYR A 180 6.56 12.13 -31.43
C TYR A 180 5.57 12.08 -32.61
N VAL A 181 4.69 11.08 -32.63
CA VAL A 181 3.53 11.05 -33.52
C VAL A 181 2.25 11.07 -32.70
N ASN A 182 2.13 10.16 -31.74
CA ASN A 182 1.06 10.12 -30.75
C ASN A 182 1.59 9.55 -29.42
N PRO A 183 0.80 9.48 -28.34
CA PRO A 183 1.29 9.04 -27.02
C PRO A 183 2.01 7.68 -27.01
N THR A 184 1.58 6.72 -27.83
CA THR A 184 2.12 5.35 -27.91
C THR A 184 2.84 5.03 -29.21
N LEU A 185 3.02 6.00 -30.11
CA LEU A 185 3.64 5.83 -31.43
C LEU A 185 4.77 6.85 -31.63
N TRP A 186 5.97 6.33 -31.82
CA TRP A 186 7.20 7.10 -31.88
C TRP A 186 8.11 6.58 -32.99
N LEU A 187 8.73 7.48 -33.75
CA LEU A 187 9.50 7.13 -34.95
C LEU A 187 10.95 7.63 -34.90
N ASN A 188 11.87 6.85 -35.47
CA ASN A 188 13.26 7.21 -35.73
C ASN A 188 14.02 7.79 -34.51
N PRO A 189 14.69 6.94 -33.71
CA PRO A 189 15.49 7.44 -32.60
C PRO A 189 16.71 8.22 -33.09
N VAL A 190 16.93 9.41 -32.55
CA VAL A 190 18.14 10.20 -32.80
C VAL A 190 19.36 9.61 -32.08
N ASN A 191 19.16 8.98 -30.92
CA ASN A 191 20.24 8.38 -30.13
C ASN A 191 19.87 6.99 -29.60
N PRO A 192 19.83 5.96 -30.47
CA PRO A 192 19.44 4.61 -30.06
C PRO A 192 20.44 3.96 -29.10
N ALA A 193 21.69 4.42 -29.03
CA ALA A 193 22.71 3.88 -28.14
C ALA A 193 22.71 4.52 -26.73
N ALA A 194 21.82 5.49 -26.46
CA ALA A 194 21.77 6.21 -25.18
C ALA A 194 21.36 5.30 -24.01
N ASP A 195 20.46 4.35 -24.26
CA ASP A 195 19.90 3.45 -23.28
C ASP A 195 19.57 2.10 -23.96
N PRO A 196 19.84 0.95 -23.33
CA PRO A 196 19.44 -0.35 -23.88
C PRO A 196 17.94 -0.45 -24.17
N ASP A 197 17.10 0.27 -23.44
CA ASP A 197 15.65 0.29 -23.66
C ASP A 197 15.26 0.93 -25.00
N CYS A 198 16.11 1.76 -25.59
CA CYS A 198 15.85 2.35 -26.90
C CYS A 198 15.70 1.27 -27.99
N TYR A 199 16.49 0.20 -27.92
CA TYR A 199 16.40 -0.91 -28.88
C TYR A 199 15.22 -1.85 -28.59
N LEU A 200 14.69 -1.82 -27.35
CA LEU A 200 13.59 -2.68 -26.92
C LEU A 200 12.21 -2.08 -27.19
N TRP A 201 12.14 -0.78 -27.48
CA TRP A 201 10.88 -0.10 -27.81
C TRP A 201 10.26 -0.67 -29.09
N ASN A 202 8.96 -0.97 -29.04
CA ASN A 202 8.17 -1.35 -30.20
C ASN A 202 6.86 -0.53 -30.26
N ASN A 203 6.39 -0.20 -31.47
CA ASN A 203 5.13 0.52 -31.68
C ASN A 203 3.90 -0.42 -31.72
N ASP A 204 4.10 -1.73 -31.72
CA ASP A 204 3.03 -2.71 -31.51
C ASP A 204 2.42 -2.53 -30.12
N GLN A 205 1.09 -2.31 -30.08
CA GLN A 205 0.36 -2.02 -28.85
C GLN A 205 0.40 -3.18 -27.84
N ASN A 206 0.65 -4.41 -28.31
CA ASN A 206 0.77 -5.58 -27.44
C ASN A 206 2.19 -5.77 -26.87
N GLN A 207 3.18 -5.03 -27.37
CA GLN A 207 4.60 -5.18 -26.97
C GLN A 207 5.14 -3.93 -26.28
N LEU A 208 4.88 -2.75 -26.85
CA LEU A 208 5.32 -1.43 -26.35
C LEU A 208 6.71 -1.48 -25.70
N CYS A 209 6.89 -0.86 -24.53
CA CYS A 209 8.09 -1.01 -23.71
C CYS A 209 7.89 -2.01 -22.57
N TYR A 210 6.98 -2.99 -22.68
CA TYR A 210 6.67 -3.90 -21.56
C TYR A 210 7.86 -4.77 -21.12
N ASN A 211 8.90 -4.92 -21.94
CA ASN A 211 10.13 -5.62 -21.54
C ASN A 211 11.26 -4.68 -21.07
N CYS A 212 11.06 -3.37 -21.18
CA CYS A 212 12.06 -2.36 -20.85
C CYS A 212 12.29 -2.23 -19.35
N ASN A 213 13.47 -1.76 -19.02
CA ASN A 213 13.84 -1.34 -17.67
C ASN A 213 13.00 -0.12 -17.24
N ALA A 214 12.68 0.79 -18.15
CA ALA A 214 11.78 1.92 -17.91
C ALA A 214 10.38 1.47 -17.46
N CYS A 215 9.82 0.42 -18.06
CA CYS A 215 8.50 -0.10 -17.66
C CYS A 215 8.53 -0.76 -16.29
N LYS A 216 9.56 -1.57 -16.01
CA LYS A 216 9.82 -2.12 -14.68
C LYS A 216 9.93 -1.00 -13.64
N ALA A 217 10.69 0.05 -13.93
CA ALA A 217 10.83 1.22 -13.06
C ALA A 217 9.50 1.97 -12.87
N GLY A 218 8.71 2.12 -13.94
CA GLY A 218 7.38 2.72 -13.91
C GLY A 218 6.42 1.94 -13.01
N LEU A 219 6.43 0.60 -13.08
CA LEU A 219 5.64 -0.24 -12.17
C LEU A 219 6.06 -0.06 -10.71
N LEU A 220 7.36 -0.05 -10.43
CA LEU A 220 7.87 0.20 -9.07
C LEU A 220 7.48 1.57 -8.54
N GLY A 221 7.53 2.61 -9.39
CA GLY A 221 7.10 3.96 -9.05
C GLY A 221 5.61 4.03 -8.76
N ASN A 222 4.80 3.33 -9.54
CA ASN A 222 3.36 3.28 -9.35
C ASN A 222 2.96 2.54 -8.07
N LEU A 223 3.54 1.35 -7.84
CA LEU A 223 3.36 0.59 -6.59
C LEU A 223 3.73 1.43 -5.37
N ARG A 224 4.89 2.07 -5.38
CA ARG A 224 5.34 2.97 -4.31
C ARG A 224 4.31 4.06 -4.03
N ARG A 225 3.75 4.69 -5.08
CA ARG A 225 2.76 5.76 -4.94
C ARG A 225 1.48 5.25 -4.28
N GLU A 226 0.94 4.13 -4.73
CA GLU A 226 -0.28 3.56 -4.16
C GLU A 226 -0.05 3.05 -2.73
N TRP A 227 1.10 2.44 -2.45
CA TRP A 227 1.45 1.99 -1.09
C TRP A 227 1.58 3.15 -0.11
N ARG A 228 2.14 4.29 -0.55
CA ARG A 228 2.20 5.49 0.30
C ARG A 228 0.81 6.00 0.65
N LYS A 229 -0.15 6.00 -0.29
CA LYS A 229 -1.54 6.37 -0.01
C LYS A 229 -2.18 5.42 1.01
N THR A 230 -2.03 4.11 0.83
CA THR A 230 -2.53 3.10 1.77
C THR A 230 -1.85 3.22 3.14
N ASN A 231 -0.55 3.46 3.19
CA ASN A 231 0.20 3.64 4.44
C ASN A 231 -0.28 4.84 5.24
N VAL A 232 -0.67 5.96 4.59
CA VAL A 232 -1.25 7.11 5.30
C VAL A 232 -2.53 6.71 6.04
N ILE A 233 -3.40 5.91 5.41
CA ILE A 233 -4.62 5.40 6.04
C ILE A 233 -4.26 4.47 7.22
N LEU A 234 -3.30 3.56 7.03
CA LEU A 234 -2.86 2.66 8.10
C LEU A 234 -2.25 3.42 9.29
N ILE A 235 -1.46 4.48 9.04
CA ILE A 235 -0.87 5.30 10.12
C ILE A 235 -1.97 5.90 10.99
N VAL A 236 -2.99 6.51 10.36
CA VAL A 236 -4.12 7.10 11.10
C VAL A 236 -4.84 6.02 11.93
N ALA A 237 -5.13 4.87 11.33
CA ALA A 237 -5.78 3.77 12.04
C ALA A 237 -4.95 3.24 13.22
N VAL A 238 -3.64 3.06 13.05
CA VAL A 238 -2.74 2.61 14.12
C VAL A 238 -2.67 3.60 15.27
N VAL A 239 -2.63 4.91 14.98
CA VAL A 239 -2.66 5.94 16.03
C VAL A 239 -3.94 5.81 16.87
N VAL A 240 -5.11 5.68 16.22
CA VAL A 240 -6.38 5.49 16.92
C VAL A 240 -6.39 4.19 17.74
N LEU A 241 -5.89 3.09 17.18
CA LEU A 241 -5.81 1.80 17.88
C LEU A 241 -4.88 1.86 19.10
N ILE A 242 -3.76 2.59 19.03
CA ILE A 242 -2.86 2.81 20.18
C ILE A 242 -3.59 3.61 21.27
N TRP A 243 -4.29 4.69 20.90
CA TRP A 243 -5.09 5.47 21.87
C TRP A 243 -6.15 4.61 22.56
N VAL A 244 -6.91 3.82 21.79
CA VAL A 244 -7.91 2.89 22.31
C VAL A 244 -7.27 1.85 23.25
N TYR A 245 -6.12 1.30 22.86
CA TYR A 245 -5.37 0.32 23.65
C TYR A 245 -4.90 0.89 24.99
N VAL A 246 -4.36 2.12 25.01
CA VAL A 246 -3.92 2.79 26.24
C VAL A 246 -5.09 3.00 27.20
N ILE A 247 -6.25 3.45 26.70
CA ILE A 247 -7.45 3.62 27.52
C ILE A 247 -7.92 2.26 28.05
N ALA A 248 -7.96 1.22 27.21
CA ALA A 248 -8.34 -0.12 27.63
C ALA A 248 -7.40 -0.68 28.72
N CYS A 249 -6.09 -0.48 28.60
CA CYS A 249 -5.10 -0.86 29.62
C CYS A 249 -5.29 -0.08 30.92
N SER A 250 -5.58 1.23 30.86
CA SER A 250 -5.86 2.03 32.06
C SER A 250 -7.13 1.58 32.77
N ALA A 251 -8.19 1.27 32.03
CA ALA A 251 -9.44 0.74 32.58
C ALA A 251 -9.22 -0.63 33.26
N PHE A 252 -8.44 -1.51 32.62
CA PHE A 252 -8.06 -2.80 33.18
C PHE A 252 -7.25 -2.68 34.48
N LYS A 253 -6.23 -1.82 34.50
CA LYS A 253 -5.42 -1.56 35.70
C LYS A 253 -6.25 -1.00 36.85
N ASN A 254 -7.18 -0.08 36.56
CA ASN A 254 -8.04 0.49 37.58
C ASN A 254 -8.97 -0.56 38.18
N ALA A 255 -9.59 -1.42 37.36
CA ALA A 255 -10.43 -2.52 37.85
C ALA A 255 -9.64 -3.49 38.74
N GLN A 256 -8.44 -3.90 38.31
CA GLN A 256 -7.58 -4.79 39.09
C GLN A 256 -7.16 -4.17 40.43
N THR A 257 -6.92 -2.85 40.46
CA THR A 257 -6.55 -2.11 41.67
C THR A 257 -7.74 -2.04 42.64
N GLU A 258 -8.94 -1.78 42.14
CA GLU A 258 -10.17 -1.80 42.95
C GLU A 258 -10.41 -3.18 43.57
N ASP A 259 -10.23 -4.27 42.82
CA ASP A 259 -10.39 -5.63 43.35
C ASP A 259 -9.34 -5.99 44.42
N LEU A 260 -8.09 -5.55 44.23
CA LEU A 260 -7.03 -5.66 45.24
C LEU A 260 -7.38 -4.89 46.52
N PHE A 261 -7.85 -3.65 46.41
CA PHE A 261 -8.31 -2.87 47.56
C PHE A 261 -9.51 -3.52 48.24
N ARG A 262 -10.44 -4.10 47.47
CA ARG A 262 -11.62 -4.79 48.02
C ARG A 262 -11.23 -6.03 48.83
N ARG A 263 -10.31 -6.86 48.32
CA ARG A 263 -9.75 -8.01 49.05
C ARG A 263 -8.99 -7.57 50.29
N TYR A 264 -8.19 -6.51 50.19
CA TYR A 264 -7.45 -5.97 51.34
C TYR A 264 -8.41 -5.45 52.44
N LYS A 265 -9.51 -4.80 52.04
CA LYS A 265 -10.53 -4.27 52.96
C LYS A 265 -11.42 -5.36 53.58
N GLN A 266 -11.58 -6.50 52.92
CA GLN A 266 -12.36 -7.63 53.45
C GLN A 266 -11.62 -8.43 54.52
N GLY A 267 -10.30 -8.26 54.67
CA GLY A 267 -9.51 -8.92 55.69
C GLY A 267 -9.44 -10.44 55.50
N TRP A 268 -8.32 -11.03 55.90
CA TRP A 268 -8.27 -12.48 56.14
C TRP A 268 -9.15 -12.76 57.36
N VAL A 269 -10.37 -13.26 57.12
CA VAL A 269 -11.16 -13.99 58.13
C VAL A 269 -10.78 -15.46 58.03
#